data_AF-U7QA04-F1
#
_entry.id   AF-U7QA04-F1
#
_cell.length_a   1.000
_cell.length_b   1.000
_cell.length_c   1.000
_cell.angle_alpha   90.00
_cell.angle_beta   90.00
_cell.angle_gamma   90.00
#
_symmetry.space_group_name_H-M   'P 1'
#
loop_
_entity.id
_entity.type
_entity.pdbx_description
1 polymer ?
#
loop_
_entity_poly.entity_id
_entity_poly.type
_entity_poly.pdbx_seq_one_letter_code
_entity_poly.pdbx_strand_id
1 'polypeptide(L)'
;MSVAVKQSSPFRSPVELPLHSRVASKFVHCASEYFESLDLPVEIIPLSGSVELGPITGMSEAIVDLVSTGRTLKQNGLIEIEVLFESTAQLIVHPLSYRVNTGGLKTVVEKVRSKILALV
;
A
#
# COMPACT_ATOMS: atom_id res chain seq x y z
N MET A 1 3.09 -1.72 1.77
CA MET A 1 1.90 -1.97 0.93
C MET A 1 2.01 -3.38 0.47
N SER A 2 0.95 -4.16 0.64
CA SER A 2 1.08 -5.61 0.62
C SER A 2 -0.13 -6.27 -0.01
N VAL A 3 0.08 -7.45 -0.60
CA VAL A 3 -1.00 -8.33 -1.03
C VAL A 3 -1.44 -9.14 0.19
N ALA A 4 -2.74 -9.19 0.43
CA ALA A 4 -3.32 -10.05 1.45
C ALA A 4 -4.50 -10.86 0.92
N VAL A 5 -4.66 -12.06 1.46
CA VAL A 5 -5.74 -13.01 1.12
C VAL A 5 -6.40 -13.53 2.39
N LYS A 6 -7.54 -14.21 2.25
CA LYS A 6 -8.12 -14.95 3.40
C LYS A 6 -7.11 -15.95 3.95
N GLN A 7 -7.06 -16.09 5.26
CA GLN A 7 -6.22 -17.10 5.92
C GLN A 7 -6.56 -18.53 5.46
N SER A 8 -7.83 -18.79 5.16
CA SER A 8 -8.30 -20.08 4.64
C SER A 8 -8.04 -20.28 3.13
N SER A 9 -7.59 -19.25 2.43
CA SER A 9 -7.22 -19.33 1.02
C SER A 9 -6.05 -20.31 0.82
N PRO A 10 -5.96 -21.03 -0.32
CA PRO A 10 -4.79 -21.84 -0.63
C PRO A 10 -3.55 -21.00 -1.00
N PHE A 11 -3.73 -19.74 -1.41
CA PHE A 11 -2.65 -18.93 -1.99
C PHE A 11 -1.65 -18.43 -0.93
N ARG A 12 -0.35 -18.55 -1.21
CA ARG A 12 0.76 -18.11 -0.36
C ARG A 12 1.72 -17.17 -1.06
N SER A 13 1.53 -16.96 -2.37
CA SER A 13 2.22 -15.95 -3.16
C SER A 13 1.26 -15.35 -4.21
N PRO A 14 1.43 -14.09 -4.62
CA PRO A 14 0.56 -13.46 -5.63
C PRO A 14 0.52 -14.21 -6.96
N VAL A 15 1.63 -14.85 -7.37
CA VAL A 15 1.70 -15.64 -8.62
C VAL A 15 0.85 -16.92 -8.59
N GLU A 16 0.40 -17.34 -7.42
CA GLU A 16 -0.50 -18.49 -7.27
C GLU A 16 -1.97 -18.11 -7.47
N LEU A 17 -2.29 -16.80 -7.55
CA LEU A 17 -3.64 -16.35 -7.83
C LEU A 17 -4.07 -16.82 -9.24
N PRO A 18 -5.31 -17.29 -9.40
CA PRO A 18 -5.85 -17.61 -10.71
C PRO A 18 -5.76 -16.44 -11.69
N LEU A 19 -5.61 -16.75 -12.98
CA LEU A 19 -5.73 -15.75 -14.03
C LEU A 19 -7.08 -15.04 -13.93
N HIS A 20 -7.08 -13.72 -14.10
CA HIS A 20 -8.24 -12.85 -13.96
C HIS A 20 -8.86 -12.84 -12.55
N SER A 21 -8.08 -13.18 -11.52
CA SER A 21 -8.51 -12.96 -10.14
C SER A 21 -8.85 -11.49 -9.90
N ARG A 22 -9.87 -11.26 -9.10
CA ARG A 22 -10.29 -9.94 -8.65
C ARG A 22 -9.46 -9.55 -7.44
N VAL A 23 -8.87 -8.37 -7.52
CA VAL A 23 -8.05 -7.78 -6.45
C VAL A 23 -8.66 -6.45 -6.06
N ALA A 24 -9.10 -6.33 -4.81
CA ALA A 24 -9.69 -5.09 -4.34
C ALA A 24 -8.63 -4.14 -3.74
N SER A 25 -8.69 -2.85 -4.08
CA SER A 25 -7.75 -1.86 -3.56
C SER A 25 -8.27 -0.43 -3.62
N LYS A 26 -7.81 0.40 -2.68
CA LYS A 26 -7.84 1.88 -2.80
C LYS A 26 -6.71 2.40 -3.70
N PHE A 27 -5.63 1.65 -3.83
CA PHE A 27 -4.39 2.02 -4.51
C PHE A 27 -4.33 1.37 -5.89
N VAL A 28 -5.33 1.66 -6.73
CA VAL A 28 -5.55 0.99 -8.03
C VAL A 28 -4.31 0.99 -8.91
N HIS A 29 -3.63 2.14 -9.05
CA HIS A 29 -2.43 2.25 -9.87
C HIS A 29 -1.28 1.39 -9.34
N CYS A 30 -1.01 1.45 -8.03
CA CYS A 30 0.05 0.65 -7.41
C CYS A 30 -0.24 -0.86 -7.52
N ALA A 31 -1.50 -1.26 -7.37
CA ALA A 31 -1.91 -2.65 -7.53
C ALA A 31 -1.74 -3.11 -8.99
N SER A 32 -2.22 -2.31 -9.96
CA SER A 32 -2.10 -2.62 -11.40
C SER A 32 -0.64 -2.78 -11.81
N GLU A 33 0.20 -1.78 -11.49
CA GLU A 33 1.63 -1.78 -11.83
C GLU A 33 2.36 -3.00 -11.25
N TYR A 34 2.02 -3.39 -10.02
CA TYR A 34 2.60 -4.57 -9.41
C TYR A 34 2.20 -5.87 -10.12
N PHE A 35 0.92 -6.09 -10.39
CA PHE A 35 0.49 -7.33 -11.05
C PHE A 35 0.91 -7.38 -12.52
N GLU A 36 0.99 -6.24 -13.21
CA GLU A 36 1.60 -6.11 -14.53
C GLU A 36 3.09 -6.51 -14.50
N SER A 37 3.84 -6.09 -13.47
CA SER A 37 5.26 -6.49 -13.32
C SER A 37 5.48 -7.98 -13.11
N LEU A 38 4.43 -8.72 -12.72
CA LEU A 38 4.44 -10.17 -12.55
C LEU A 38 3.92 -10.93 -13.78
N ASP A 39 3.58 -10.24 -14.87
CA ASP A 39 2.87 -10.79 -16.02
C ASP A 39 1.58 -11.55 -15.63
N LEU A 40 0.92 -11.13 -14.54
CA LEU A 40 -0.26 -11.79 -14.00
C LEU A 40 -1.52 -10.96 -14.27
N PRO A 41 -2.40 -11.35 -15.21
CA PRO A 41 -3.62 -10.62 -15.48
C PRO A 41 -4.58 -10.74 -14.29
N VAL A 42 -4.97 -9.60 -13.71
CA VAL A 42 -5.95 -9.48 -12.63
C VAL A 42 -6.98 -8.41 -12.95
N GLU A 43 -8.16 -8.50 -12.35
CA GLU A 43 -9.17 -7.45 -12.37
C GLU A 43 -9.05 -6.59 -11.09
N ILE A 44 -8.60 -5.35 -11.22
CA ILE A 44 -8.52 -4.45 -10.06
C ILE A 44 -9.90 -3.84 -9.78
N ILE A 45 -10.46 -4.15 -8.61
CA ILE A 45 -11.72 -3.59 -8.14
C ILE A 45 -11.43 -2.36 -7.25
N PRO A 46 -11.77 -1.14 -7.69
CA PRO A 46 -11.56 0.06 -6.89
C PRO A 46 -12.52 0.08 -5.70
N LEU A 47 -11.97 0.29 -4.50
CA LEU A 47 -12.74 0.51 -3.27
C LEU A 47 -12.39 1.86 -2.64
N SER A 48 -13.39 2.53 -2.09
CA SER A 48 -13.21 3.81 -1.37
C SER A 48 -12.97 3.64 0.13
N GLY A 49 -13.30 2.47 0.68
CA GLY A 49 -13.30 2.17 2.11
C GLY A 49 -13.32 0.65 2.36
N SER A 50 -12.94 0.24 3.57
CA SER A 50 -13.06 -1.15 4.06
C SER A 50 -12.63 -2.21 3.05
N VAL A 51 -11.39 -2.12 2.58
CA VAL A 51 -10.84 -2.98 1.53
C VAL A 51 -10.88 -4.45 1.92
N GLU A 52 -10.73 -4.72 3.21
CA GLU A 52 -10.76 -6.02 3.87
C GLU A 52 -12.09 -6.75 3.67
N LEU A 53 -13.19 -6.01 3.41
CA LEU A 53 -14.48 -6.60 3.10
C LEU A 53 -14.49 -7.31 1.74
N GLY A 54 -13.63 -6.93 0.79
CA GLY A 54 -13.58 -7.52 -0.55
C GLY A 54 -13.45 -9.05 -0.51
N PRO A 55 -12.41 -9.58 0.16
CA PRO A 55 -12.31 -11.00 0.38
C PRO A 55 -13.45 -11.52 1.24
N ILE A 56 -13.76 -10.91 2.38
CA ILE A 56 -14.77 -11.41 3.34
C ILE A 56 -16.10 -11.72 2.64
N THR A 57 -16.59 -10.81 1.79
CA THR A 57 -17.87 -10.96 1.07
C THR A 57 -17.75 -11.80 -0.21
N GLY A 58 -16.55 -12.20 -0.62
CA GLY A 58 -16.30 -12.95 -1.85
C GLY A 58 -16.28 -12.08 -3.12
N MET A 59 -16.16 -10.76 -2.97
CA MET A 59 -16.04 -9.82 -4.09
C MET A 59 -14.64 -9.85 -4.71
N SER A 60 -13.60 -10.22 -3.96
CA SER A 60 -12.23 -10.35 -4.45
C SER A 60 -11.51 -11.55 -3.84
N GLU A 61 -10.55 -12.11 -4.56
CA GLU A 61 -9.71 -13.21 -4.06
C GLU A 61 -8.55 -12.67 -3.20
N ALA A 62 -8.08 -11.46 -3.50
CA ALA A 62 -7.04 -10.76 -2.75
C ALA A 62 -7.36 -9.28 -2.56
N ILE A 63 -6.55 -8.62 -1.73
CA ILE A 63 -6.50 -7.17 -1.59
C ILE A 63 -5.08 -6.67 -1.73
N VAL A 64 -4.94 -5.42 -2.17
CA VAL A 64 -3.71 -4.64 -2.03
C VAL A 64 -4.01 -3.44 -1.14
N ASP A 65 -3.37 -3.36 0.03
CA ASP A 65 -3.56 -2.25 0.96
C ASP A 65 -2.28 -1.91 1.76
N LEU A 66 -2.30 -0.81 2.49
CA LEU A 66 -1.26 -0.45 3.44
C LEU A 66 -1.36 -1.33 4.68
N VAL A 67 -0.26 -2.02 4.98
CA VAL A 67 -0.11 -2.85 6.17
C VAL A 67 0.96 -2.22 7.05
N SER A 68 0.68 -2.12 8.35
CA SER A 68 1.64 -1.66 9.37
C SER A 68 1.96 -2.78 10.35
N THR A 69 1.13 -2.98 11.38
CA THR A 69 1.32 -4.06 12.39
C THR A 69 0.64 -5.38 11.99
N GLY A 70 -0.10 -5.40 10.88
CA GLY A 70 -0.92 -6.54 10.46
C GLY A 70 -2.15 -6.81 11.33
N ARG A 71 -2.44 -6.01 12.37
CA ARG A 71 -3.57 -6.23 13.29
C ARG A 71 -4.92 -6.23 12.57
N THR A 72 -5.15 -5.26 11.67
CA THR A 72 -6.39 -5.15 10.90
C THR A 72 -6.62 -6.38 10.01
N LEU A 73 -5.56 -6.89 9.36
CA LEU A 73 -5.66 -8.11 8.56
C LEU A 73 -6.07 -9.30 9.44
N LYS A 74 -5.40 -9.52 10.57
CA LYS A 74 -5.70 -10.62 11.49
C LYS A 74 -7.13 -10.57 12.03
N GLN A 75 -7.61 -9.39 12.41
CA GLN A 75 -8.99 -9.21 12.90
C GLN A 75 -10.05 -9.55 11.84
N ASN A 76 -9.69 -9.45 10.57
CA ASN A 76 -10.55 -9.75 9.42
C ASN A 76 -10.27 -11.13 8.82
N GLY A 77 -9.46 -11.97 9.49
CA GLY A 77 -9.12 -13.31 8.99
C GLY A 77 -8.29 -13.29 7.71
N LEU A 78 -7.49 -12.24 7.51
CA LEU A 78 -6.59 -12.08 6.37
C LEU A 78 -5.14 -12.33 6.77
N ILE A 79 -4.35 -12.81 5.83
CA ILE A 79 -2.90 -12.96 5.93
C ILE A 79 -2.21 -12.18 4.83
N GLU A 80 -1.10 -11.55 5.18
CA GLU A 80 -0.17 -10.93 4.24
C GLU A 80 0.64 -12.03 3.55
N ILE A 81 0.72 -11.99 2.22
CA ILE A 81 1.45 -12.99 1.42
C ILE A 81 2.63 -12.40 0.65
N GLU A 82 2.65 -11.08 0.43
CA GLU A 82 3.75 -10.41 -0.26
C GLU A 82 3.77 -8.92 0.04
N VAL A 83 4.97 -8.34 0.13
CA VAL A 83 5.17 -6.89 0.31
C VAL A 83 5.58 -6.30 -1.02
N LEU A 84 4.73 -5.46 -1.61
CA LEU A 84 5.02 -4.79 -2.89
C LEU A 84 6.01 -3.65 -2.67
N PHE A 85 5.75 -2.82 -1.66
CA PHE A 85 6.50 -1.59 -1.39
C PHE A 85 6.59 -1.32 0.10
N GLU A 86 7.77 -0.89 0.56
CA GLU A 86 7.91 -0.24 1.86
C GLU A 86 7.65 1.26 1.73
N SER A 87 7.05 1.86 2.75
CA SER A 87 6.70 3.29 2.75
C SER A 87 7.28 3.98 3.97
N THR A 88 7.75 5.20 3.75
CA THR A 88 8.26 6.11 4.78
C THR A 88 7.57 7.46 4.65
N ALA A 89 7.45 8.19 5.76
CA ALA A 89 6.98 9.57 5.71
C ALA A 89 8.08 10.45 5.08
N GLN A 90 7.72 11.20 4.05
CA GLN A 90 8.62 12.11 3.33
C GLN A 90 8.13 13.55 3.49
N LEU A 91 9.05 14.48 3.78
CA LEU A 91 8.75 15.92 3.75
C LEU A 91 8.90 16.42 2.31
N ILE A 92 7.78 16.64 1.63
CA ILE A 92 7.74 17.11 0.24
C ILE A 92 7.54 18.63 0.22
N VAL A 93 8.35 19.34 -0.55
CA VAL A 93 8.28 20.80 -0.69
C VAL A 93 8.25 21.19 -2.16
N HIS A 94 7.43 22.19 -2.50
CA HIS A 94 7.41 22.73 -3.85
C HIS A 94 8.77 23.40 -4.20
N PRO A 95 9.44 23.02 -5.32
CA PRO A 95 10.80 23.46 -5.61
C PRO A 95 10.99 24.98 -5.70
N LEU A 96 10.01 25.69 -6.26
CA LEU A 96 10.09 27.17 -6.35
C LEU A 96 9.95 27.82 -4.97
N SER A 97 9.00 27.35 -4.16
CA SER A 97 8.75 27.89 -2.83
C SER A 97 9.96 27.68 -1.92
N TYR A 98 10.64 26.54 -2.05
CA TYR A 98 11.89 26.27 -1.34
C TYR A 98 13.04 27.19 -1.77
N ARG A 99 13.20 27.44 -3.09
CA ARG A 99 14.24 28.32 -3.63
C ARG A 99 14.06 29.78 -3.18
N VAL A 100 12.84 30.30 -3.33
CA VAL A 100 12.48 31.67 -2.93
C VAL A 100 12.49 31.81 -1.40
N ASN A 101 12.28 30.71 -0.67
CA ASN A 101 12.26 30.66 0.80
C ASN A 101 11.17 31.55 1.42
N THR A 102 10.02 31.67 0.74
CA THR A 102 8.86 32.40 1.26
C THR A 102 8.46 31.86 2.62
N GLY A 103 8.25 32.73 3.60
CA GLY A 103 7.82 32.33 4.95
C GLY A 103 8.84 31.50 5.74
N GLY A 104 10.11 31.45 5.33
CA GLY A 104 11.17 30.75 6.07
C GLY A 104 11.11 29.23 5.97
N LEU A 105 10.61 28.69 4.85
CA LEU A 105 10.52 27.25 4.58
C LEU A 105 11.82 26.48 4.83
N LYS A 106 12.98 27.05 4.46
CA LYS A 106 14.30 26.44 4.73
C LYS A 106 14.51 26.18 6.21
N THR A 107 14.13 27.14 7.07
CA THR A 107 14.24 26.99 8.52
C THR A 107 13.35 25.87 9.04
N VAL A 108 12.14 25.72 8.50
CA VAL A 108 11.24 24.62 8.88
C VAL A 108 11.83 23.27 8.48
N VAL A 109 12.32 23.16 7.24
CA VAL A 109 12.97 21.95 6.73
C VAL A 109 14.17 21.55 7.61
N GLU A 110 15.05 22.51 7.96
CA GLU A 110 16.20 22.22 8.82
C GLU A 110 15.82 21.84 10.26
N LYS A 111 14.74 22.41 10.81
CA LYS A 111 14.22 22.00 12.13
C LYS A 111 13.69 20.58 12.11
N VAL A 112 12.97 20.19 11.06
CA VAL A 112 12.48 18.81 10.91
C VAL A 112 13.66 17.86 10.72
N ARG A 113 14.59 18.20 9.82
CA ARG A 113 15.79 17.39 9.54
C ARG A 113 16.65 17.16 10.78
N SER A 114 16.98 18.21 11.53
CA SER A 114 17.84 18.10 12.72
C SER A 114 17.20 17.22 13.81
N LYS A 115 15.88 17.32 14.01
CA LYS A 115 15.16 16.44 14.93
C LYS A 115 15.16 14.97 14.48
N ILE A 116 14.99 14.71 13.19
CA ILE A 116 15.00 13.34 12.66
C ILE A 116 16.41 12.73 12.79
N LEU A 117 17.46 13.47 12.43
CA LEU A 117 18.85 12.99 12.54
C LEU A 117 19.28 12.73 13.99
N ALA A 118 18.70 13.43 14.98
CA ALA A 118 18.99 13.19 16.39
C ALA A 118 18.30 11.94 16.97
N LEU A 119 17.37 11.32 16.23
CA LEU A 119 16.66 10.11 16.62
C LEU A 119 17.29 8.83 16.04
N VAL A 120 18.34 8.97 15.22
CA VAL A 120 19.09 7.88 14.58
C VAL A 120 20.50 7.85 15.18
#